data_AF-A0A9D5C4J1-F1
#
_entry.id   AF-A0A9D5C4J1-F1
#
_cell.length_a   1.000
_cell.length_b   1.000
_cell.length_c   1.000
_cell.angle_alpha   90.00
_cell.angle_beta   90.00
_cell.angle_gamma   90.00
#
_symmetry.space_group_name_H-M   'P 1'
#
loop_
_entity.id
_entity.type
_entity.pdbx_description
1 polymer ?
#
loop_
_entity_poly.entity_id
_entity_poly.type
_entity_poly.pdbx_seq_one_letter_code
_entity_poly.pdbx_strand_id
1 'polypeptide(L)'
;MRGDLLTKMRKLVKGLAKPTPAWLKAMEEAPPVKFPCTDGKVKQIVMPEDVYVKKFFKKHPDSLYHDAVKISSFDPPPARVFAWRVLELREHGVSEEEAMALADMEYQAEKKAKKKAYTELKQISRLQGKRPPPNPHPKVPSKRSKPRRKICSVDRFLQPEDT
;
A
#
# COMPACT_ATOMS: atom_id res chain seq x y z
N MET A 1 20.00 21.46 -30.25
CA MET A 1 20.44 22.33 -29.13
C MET A 1 19.92 21.76 -27.81
N ARG A 2 20.77 21.13 -26.99
CA ARG A 2 20.46 20.72 -25.61
C ARG A 2 20.81 21.89 -24.67
N GLY A 3 19.93 22.25 -23.74
CA GLY A 3 20.18 23.35 -22.79
C GLY A 3 18.96 23.67 -21.92
N ASP A 4 19.24 24.30 -20.77
CA ASP A 4 18.25 24.71 -19.75
C ASP A 4 17.29 25.79 -20.30
N LEU A 5 16.00 25.70 -19.96
CA LEU A 5 14.96 26.63 -20.40
C LEU A 5 15.30 28.09 -20.04
N LEU A 6 15.84 28.30 -18.83
CA LEU A 6 16.28 29.61 -18.37
C LEU A 6 17.37 30.22 -19.26
N THR A 7 18.34 29.41 -19.66
CA THR A 7 19.44 29.87 -20.52
C THR A 7 18.99 30.15 -21.94
N LYS A 8 17.98 29.40 -22.42
CA LYS A 8 17.37 29.61 -23.74
C LYS A 8 16.53 30.91 -23.77
N MET A 9 15.70 31.13 -22.77
CA MET A 9 14.84 32.33 -22.74
C MET A 9 15.65 33.61 -22.53
N ARG A 10 16.70 33.59 -21.69
CA ARG A 10 17.65 34.71 -21.59
C ARG A 10 18.24 35.11 -22.94
N LYS A 11 18.64 34.13 -23.77
CA LYS A 11 19.19 34.39 -25.11
C LYS A 11 18.15 35.00 -26.05
N LEU A 12 16.91 34.52 -26.01
CA LEU A 12 15.83 35.00 -26.89
C LEU A 12 15.34 36.39 -26.53
N VAL A 13 15.21 36.70 -25.24
CA VAL A 13 14.84 38.04 -24.76
C VAL A 13 15.97 39.03 -25.03
N LYS A 14 17.23 38.66 -24.76
CA LYS A 14 18.40 39.50 -25.06
C LYS A 14 18.55 39.79 -26.56
N GLY A 15 18.21 38.82 -27.42
CA GLY A 15 18.22 38.97 -28.87
C GLY A 15 16.99 39.68 -29.44
N LEU A 16 16.09 40.21 -28.60
CA LEU A 16 14.84 40.87 -28.99
C LEU A 16 13.91 40.02 -29.87
N ALA A 17 14.17 38.70 -29.94
CA ALA A 17 13.41 37.77 -30.78
C ALA A 17 12.04 37.43 -30.17
N LYS A 18 11.90 37.56 -28.85
CA LYS A 18 10.65 37.38 -28.11
C LYS A 18 10.54 38.39 -26.97
N PRO A 19 9.31 38.85 -26.63
CA PRO A 19 9.08 39.71 -25.48
C PRO A 19 9.40 38.97 -24.17
N THR A 20 9.78 39.72 -23.15
CA THR A 20 10.10 39.19 -21.82
C THR A 20 8.85 38.52 -21.21
N PRO A 21 8.86 37.20 -20.95
CA PRO A 21 7.72 36.56 -20.33
C PRO A 21 7.66 36.91 -18.85
N ALA A 22 6.44 37.08 -18.32
CA ALA A 22 6.20 37.52 -16.94
C ALA A 22 6.88 36.62 -15.87
N TRP A 23 7.07 35.33 -16.17
CA TRP A 23 7.70 34.36 -15.27
C TRP A 23 9.24 34.39 -15.28
N LEU A 24 9.90 35.07 -16.22
CA LEU A 24 11.37 35.03 -16.34
C LEU A 24 12.06 35.62 -15.11
N LYS A 25 11.57 36.77 -14.62
CA LYS A 25 12.13 37.46 -13.46
C LYS A 25 12.06 36.59 -12.19
N ALA A 26 10.91 35.97 -11.94
CA ALA A 26 10.71 35.07 -10.81
C ALA A 26 11.61 33.82 -10.89
N MET A 27 11.80 33.28 -12.09
CA MET A 27 12.63 32.09 -12.32
C MET A 27 14.14 32.39 -12.25
N GLU A 28 14.55 33.63 -12.51
CA GLU A 28 15.93 34.10 -12.30
C GLU A 28 16.24 34.36 -10.81
N GLU A 29 15.25 34.88 -10.09
CA GLU A 29 15.34 35.09 -8.64
C GLU A 29 15.36 33.77 -7.86
N ALA A 30 14.54 32.80 -8.27
CA ALA A 30 14.47 31.48 -7.66
C ALA A 30 14.58 30.36 -8.73
N PRO A 31 15.80 30.04 -9.21
CA PRO A 31 15.99 28.95 -10.14
C PRO A 31 15.70 27.60 -9.46
N PRO A 32 15.24 26.60 -10.23
CA PRO A 32 14.97 25.27 -9.68
C PRO A 32 16.26 24.62 -9.19
N VAL A 33 16.18 23.96 -8.03
CA VAL A 33 17.31 23.24 -7.43
C VAL A 33 17.77 22.13 -8.37
N LYS A 34 19.09 22.08 -8.63
CA LYS A 34 19.71 21.01 -9.42
C LYS A 34 20.34 20.01 -8.47
N PHE A 35 19.83 18.79 -8.47
CA PHE A 35 20.46 17.67 -7.79
C PHE A 35 21.57 17.09 -8.69
N PRO A 36 22.67 16.55 -8.13
CA PRO A 36 23.64 15.81 -8.92
C PRO A 36 22.92 14.67 -9.64
N CYS A 37 22.97 14.69 -10.98
CA CYS A 37 22.39 13.63 -11.78
C CYS A 37 23.25 12.39 -11.60
N THR A 38 22.79 11.43 -10.79
CA THR A 38 23.46 10.15 -10.67
C THR A 38 23.08 9.30 -11.87
N ASP A 39 24.04 8.99 -12.76
CA ASP A 39 23.84 8.08 -13.90
C ASP A 39 23.68 6.60 -13.48
N GLY A 40 23.68 6.34 -12.16
CA GLY A 40 23.60 5.02 -11.57
C GLY A 40 22.17 4.48 -11.43
N LYS A 41 22.06 3.15 -11.36
CA LYS A 41 20.82 2.47 -11.00
C LYS A 41 20.41 2.86 -9.58
N VAL A 42 19.13 3.23 -9.39
CA VAL A 42 18.57 3.51 -8.06
C VAL A 42 18.69 2.26 -7.20
N LYS A 43 19.33 2.39 -6.03
CA LYS A 43 19.48 1.28 -5.07
C LYS A 43 18.13 0.96 -4.44
N GLN A 44 17.80 -0.32 -4.32
CA GLN A 44 16.61 -0.74 -3.60
C GLN A 44 16.80 -0.48 -2.10
N ILE A 45 15.87 0.25 -1.50
CA ILE A 45 15.82 0.45 -0.04
C ILE A 45 15.28 -0.84 0.57
N VAL A 46 16.04 -1.42 1.51
CA VAL A 46 15.65 -2.63 2.24
C VAL A 46 15.77 -2.31 3.73
N MET A 47 14.74 -2.69 4.48
CA MET A 47 14.72 -2.54 5.93
C MET A 47 15.03 -3.87 6.62
N PRO A 48 15.64 -3.87 7.82
CA PRO A 48 15.96 -5.10 8.53
C PRO A 48 14.71 -5.93 8.89
N GLU A 49 13.57 -5.29 9.12
CA GLU A 49 12.29 -5.95 9.39
C GLU A 49 11.71 -6.72 8.19
N ASP A 50 12.09 -6.36 6.96
CA ASP A 50 11.48 -6.90 5.73
C ASP A 50 11.62 -8.43 5.63
N VAL A 51 12.68 -8.99 6.22
CA VAL A 51 12.92 -10.44 6.29
C VAL A 51 11.81 -11.12 7.07
N TYR A 52 11.44 -10.56 8.23
CA TYR A 52 10.43 -11.12 9.13
C TYR A 52 9.01 -10.87 8.64
N VAL A 53 8.75 -9.72 8.01
CA VAL A 53 7.46 -9.45 7.34
C VAL A 53 7.18 -10.51 6.27
N LYS A 54 8.19 -10.87 5.46
CA LYS A 54 8.04 -11.96 4.47
C LYS A 54 7.78 -13.31 5.12
N LYS A 55 8.46 -13.63 6.23
CA LYS A 55 8.24 -14.87 7.00
C LYS A 55 6.83 -14.89 7.61
N PHE A 56 6.34 -13.77 8.11
CA PHE A 56 5.00 -13.62 8.67
C PHE A 56 3.91 -13.91 7.64
N PHE A 57 3.98 -13.32 6.45
CA PHE A 57 2.98 -13.59 5.40
C PHE A 57 3.02 -15.01 4.86
N LYS A 58 4.18 -15.69 4.92
CA LYS A 58 4.26 -17.13 4.62
C LYS A 58 3.51 -17.96 5.66
N LYS A 59 3.58 -17.59 6.94
CA LYS A 59 2.85 -18.27 8.03
C LYS A 59 1.35 -17.94 8.03
N HIS A 60 0.99 -16.67 7.78
CA HIS A 60 -0.37 -16.14 7.86
C HIS A 60 -0.81 -15.49 6.53
N PRO A 61 -1.13 -16.28 5.48
CA PRO A 61 -1.55 -15.72 4.20
C PRO A 61 -2.85 -14.92 4.30
N ASP A 62 -3.73 -15.28 5.24
CA ASP A 62 -5.02 -14.61 5.46
C ASP A 62 -4.87 -13.16 5.97
N SER A 63 -3.76 -12.85 6.64
CA SER A 63 -3.51 -11.51 7.19
C SER A 63 -3.46 -10.42 6.11
N LEU A 64 -3.04 -10.78 4.89
CA LEU A 64 -3.01 -9.86 3.75
C LEU A 64 -4.38 -9.22 3.47
N TYR A 65 -5.47 -9.93 3.75
CA TYR A 65 -6.83 -9.45 3.53
C TYR A 65 -7.49 -8.90 4.80
N HIS A 66 -7.11 -9.41 5.97
CA HIS A 66 -7.69 -8.99 7.25
C HIS A 66 -7.13 -7.66 7.75
N ASP A 67 -5.84 -7.45 7.56
CA ASP A 67 -5.12 -6.36 8.17
C ASP A 67 -4.74 -5.32 7.11
N ALA A 68 -5.74 -4.58 6.66
CA ALA A 68 -5.55 -3.55 5.63
C ALA A 68 -4.63 -2.43 6.12
N VAL A 69 -3.64 -2.06 5.29
CA VAL A 69 -2.74 -0.93 5.56
C VAL A 69 -3.51 0.38 5.39
N LYS A 70 -3.83 1.03 6.50
CA LYS A 70 -4.39 2.37 6.50
C LYS A 70 -3.24 3.37 6.42
N ILE A 71 -3.08 4.03 5.28
CA ILE A 71 -1.99 5.01 5.05
C ILE A 71 -2.07 6.19 6.04
N SER A 72 -3.28 6.51 6.52
CA SER A 72 -3.52 7.61 7.46
C SER A 72 -3.39 7.23 8.94
N SER A 73 -3.31 5.95 9.30
CA SER A 73 -3.18 5.57 10.71
C SER A 73 -1.73 5.58 11.16
N PHE A 74 -1.50 6.05 12.38
CA PHE A 74 -0.19 5.93 13.04
C PHE A 74 0.14 4.49 13.43
N ASP A 75 -0.89 3.65 13.56
CA ASP A 75 -0.71 2.26 13.97
C ASP A 75 -0.05 1.46 12.84
N PRO A 76 1.09 0.79 13.10
CA PRO A 76 1.75 -0.06 12.12
C PRO A 76 0.88 -1.30 11.80
N PRO A 77 1.00 -1.85 10.59
CA PRO A 77 0.37 -3.13 10.27
C PRO A 77 0.86 -4.25 11.20
N PRO A 78 0.03 -5.27 11.53
CA PRO A 78 0.40 -6.36 12.42
C PRO A 78 1.67 -7.12 11.98
N ALA A 79 1.89 -7.25 10.67
CA ALA A 79 3.12 -7.86 10.14
C ALA A 79 4.38 -7.08 10.53
N ARG A 80 4.29 -5.75 10.64
CA ARG A 80 5.39 -4.89 11.05
C ARG A 80 5.58 -4.91 12.57
N VAL A 81 4.49 -4.92 13.35
CA VAL A 81 4.54 -5.11 14.82
C VAL A 81 5.26 -6.42 15.16
N PHE A 82 4.88 -7.51 14.49
CA PHE A 82 5.52 -8.81 14.63
C PHE A 82 7.03 -8.72 14.34
N ALA A 83 7.42 -8.07 13.25
CA ALA A 83 8.82 -7.96 12.87
C ALA A 83 9.63 -7.11 13.86
N TRP A 84 9.08 -6.01 14.36
CA TRP A 84 9.70 -5.20 15.41
C TRP A 84 9.87 -5.99 16.69
N ARG A 85 8.85 -6.75 17.10
CA ARG A 85 8.93 -7.60 18.29
C ARG A 85 10.06 -8.62 18.19
N VAL A 86 10.22 -9.24 17.02
CA VAL A 86 11.32 -10.19 16.80
C VAL A 86 12.69 -9.50 16.88
N LEU A 87 12.81 -8.30 16.32
CA LEU A 87 14.04 -7.51 16.41
C LEU A 87 14.35 -7.11 17.85
N GLU A 88 13.37 -6.63 18.61
CA GLU A 88 13.51 -6.31 20.03
C GLU A 88 14.00 -7.53 20.84
N LEU A 89 13.36 -8.68 20.68
CA LEU A 89 13.76 -9.90 21.41
C LEU A 89 15.18 -10.36 21.03
N ARG A 90 15.56 -10.17 19.76
CA ARG A 90 16.91 -10.47 19.29
C ARG A 90 17.95 -9.52 19.89
N GLU A 91 17.62 -8.24 20.08
CA GLU A 91 18.49 -7.29 20.80
C GLU A 91 18.73 -7.71 22.25
N HIS A 92 17.77 -8.39 22.87
CA HIS A 92 17.92 -8.97 24.21
C HIS A 92 18.67 -10.32 24.24
N GLY A 93 19.16 -10.80 23.09
CA GLY A 93 19.95 -12.03 22.98
C GLY A 93 19.14 -13.33 22.84
N VAL A 94 17.84 -13.24 22.58
CA VAL A 94 16.98 -14.42 22.32
C VAL A 94 17.29 -15.02 20.95
N SER A 95 17.19 -16.34 20.82
CA SER A 95 17.35 -17.02 19.54
C SER A 95 16.26 -16.59 18.54
N GLU A 96 16.57 -16.58 17.24
CA GLU A 96 15.62 -16.08 16.23
C GLU A 96 14.32 -16.89 16.19
N GLU A 97 14.41 -18.20 16.40
CA GLU A 97 13.27 -19.10 16.37
C GLU A 97 12.34 -18.88 17.57
N GLU A 98 12.91 -18.75 18.76
CA GLU A 98 12.17 -18.44 19.99
C GLU A 98 11.51 -17.06 19.90
N ALA A 99 12.26 -16.05 19.44
CA ALA A 99 11.75 -14.69 19.25
C ALA A 99 10.54 -14.69 18.29
N MET A 100 10.63 -15.47 17.20
CA MET A 100 9.56 -15.59 16.23
C MET A 100 8.34 -16.35 16.78
N ALA A 101 8.55 -17.35 17.64
CA ALA A 101 7.47 -18.07 18.30
C ALA A 101 6.74 -17.18 19.31
N LEU A 102 7.46 -16.42 20.12
CA LEU A 102 6.89 -15.46 21.08
C LEU A 102 6.05 -14.40 20.38
N ALA A 103 6.59 -13.78 19.33
CA ALA A 103 5.86 -12.79 18.53
C ALA A 103 4.61 -13.39 17.86
N ASP A 104 4.65 -14.68 17.46
CA ASP A 104 3.48 -15.36 16.89
C ASP A 104 2.39 -15.59 17.95
N MET A 105 2.78 -15.96 19.16
CA MET A 105 1.85 -16.12 20.28
C MET A 105 1.16 -14.80 20.62
N GLU A 106 1.90 -13.69 20.68
CA GLU A 106 1.36 -12.34 20.90
C GLU A 106 0.33 -11.98 19.81
N TYR A 107 0.68 -12.16 18.53
CA TYR A 107 -0.23 -11.91 17.42
C TYR A 107 -1.51 -12.78 17.48
N GLN A 108 -1.38 -14.07 17.80
CA GLN A 108 -2.53 -14.95 17.94
C GLN A 108 -3.43 -14.55 19.12
N ALA A 109 -2.86 -14.09 20.22
CA ALA A 109 -3.60 -13.59 21.37
C ALA A 109 -4.43 -12.36 21.01
N GLU A 110 -3.84 -11.38 20.31
CA GLU A 110 -4.56 -10.21 19.79
C GLU A 110 -5.70 -10.60 18.85
N LYS A 111 -5.44 -11.52 17.91
CA LYS A 111 -6.45 -12.03 16.98
C LYS A 111 -7.61 -12.70 17.70
N LYS A 112 -7.34 -13.47 18.76
CA LYS A 112 -8.36 -14.08 19.62
C LYS A 112 -9.15 -13.01 20.39
N ALA A 113 -8.48 -12.00 20.94
CA ALA A 113 -9.12 -10.89 21.65
C ALA A 113 -10.07 -10.10 20.72
N LYS A 114 -9.62 -9.74 19.51
CA LYS A 114 -10.45 -9.06 18.50
C LYS A 114 -11.69 -9.86 18.13
N LYS A 115 -11.56 -11.19 18.02
CA LYS A 115 -12.71 -12.08 17.77
C LYS A 115 -13.70 -12.11 18.94
N LYS A 116 -13.22 -12.16 20.19
CA LYS A 116 -14.07 -12.12 21.39
C LYS A 116 -14.83 -10.79 21.49
N ALA A 117 -14.13 -9.67 21.33
CA ALA A 117 -14.74 -8.35 21.30
C ALA A 117 -15.82 -8.24 20.21
N TYR A 118 -15.55 -8.77 19.01
CA TYR A 118 -16.56 -8.82 17.95
C TYR A 118 -17.79 -9.68 18.32
N THR A 119 -17.60 -10.84 18.96
CA THR A 119 -18.73 -11.68 19.39
C THR A 119 -19.62 -10.99 20.42
N GLU A 120 -19.02 -10.26 21.36
CA GLU A 120 -19.72 -9.47 22.37
C GLU A 120 -20.49 -8.32 21.71
N LEU A 121 -19.83 -7.54 20.85
CA LEU A 121 -20.48 -6.45 20.10
C LEU A 121 -21.63 -6.95 19.24
N LYS A 122 -21.49 -8.15 18.65
CA LYS A 122 -22.55 -8.79 17.87
C LYS A 122 -23.73 -9.19 18.74
N GLN A 123 -23.52 -9.70 19.95
CA GLN A 123 -24.58 -10.01 20.90
C GLN A 123 -25.32 -8.74 21.33
N ILE A 124 -24.60 -7.69 21.68
CA ILE A 124 -25.16 -6.38 22.04
C ILE A 124 -26.00 -5.80 20.89
N SER A 125 -25.47 -5.85 19.66
CA SER A 125 -26.19 -5.34 18.48
C SER A 125 -27.51 -6.06 18.23
N ARG A 126 -27.54 -7.39 18.45
CA ARG A 126 -28.77 -8.20 18.34
C ARG A 126 -29.81 -7.80 19.39
N LEU A 127 -29.38 -7.62 20.64
CA LEU A 127 -30.27 -7.18 21.73
C LEU A 127 -30.84 -5.77 21.46
N GLN A 128 -30.05 -4.89 20.85
CA GLN A 128 -30.49 -3.54 20.46
C GLN A 128 -31.32 -3.49 19.15
N GLY A 129 -31.50 -4.62 18.46
CA GLY A 129 -32.14 -4.65 17.13
C GLY A 129 -31.35 -3.95 16.02
N LYS A 130 -30.06 -3.65 16.25
CA LYS A 130 -29.18 -2.99 15.26
C LYS A 130 -28.40 -4.01 14.44
N ARG A 131 -27.93 -3.57 13.27
CA ARG A 131 -27.01 -4.39 12.45
C ARG A 131 -25.66 -4.50 13.15
N PRO A 132 -25.07 -5.71 13.21
CA PRO A 132 -23.76 -5.89 13.84
C PRO A 132 -22.66 -5.20 13.03
N PRO A 133 -21.53 -4.84 13.68
CA PRO A 133 -20.40 -4.27 12.96
C PRO A 133 -19.82 -5.25 11.92
N PRO A 134 -19.00 -4.77 10.98
CA PRO A 134 -18.27 -5.64 10.06
C PRO A 134 -17.40 -6.65 10.80
N ASN A 135 -17.35 -7.90 10.31
CA ASN A 135 -16.49 -8.92 10.89
C ASN A 135 -15.01 -8.56 10.67
N PRO A 136 -14.18 -8.47 11.72
CA PRO A 136 -12.76 -8.15 11.59
C PRO A 136 -11.96 -9.19 10.79
N HIS A 137 -12.40 -10.46 10.78
CA HIS A 137 -11.73 -11.53 10.05
C HIS A 137 -12.76 -12.31 9.20
N PRO A 138 -13.16 -11.78 8.02
CA PRO A 138 -14.10 -12.46 7.15
C PRO A 138 -13.49 -13.75 6.61
N LYS A 139 -14.22 -14.86 6.59
CA LYS A 139 -13.74 -16.06 5.90
C LYS A 139 -13.57 -15.72 4.43
N VAL A 140 -12.37 -15.94 3.88
CA VAL A 140 -12.10 -15.73 2.46
C VAL A 140 -13.14 -16.53 1.68
N PRO A 141 -13.98 -15.91 0.83
CA PRO A 141 -14.81 -16.68 -0.06
C PRO A 141 -13.85 -17.49 -0.93
N SER A 142 -13.96 -18.83 -0.90
CA SER A 142 -13.24 -19.65 -1.86
C SER A 142 -13.51 -19.03 -3.24
N LYS A 143 -12.46 -18.78 -4.02
CA LYS A 143 -12.61 -18.39 -5.42
C LYS A 143 -13.40 -19.53 -6.08
N ARG A 144 -14.73 -19.49 -6.03
CA ARG A 144 -15.56 -20.20 -6.99
C ARG A 144 -15.14 -19.61 -8.31
N SER A 145 -14.36 -20.38 -9.07
CA SER A 145 -14.23 -20.23 -10.50
C SER A 145 -15.64 -20.33 -11.08
N LYS A 146 -16.42 -19.25 -11.01
CA LYS A 146 -17.51 -19.10 -11.95
C LYS A 146 -16.79 -18.98 -13.29
N PRO A 147 -16.92 -19.94 -14.22
CA PRO A 147 -16.45 -19.69 -15.56
C PRO A 147 -17.11 -18.38 -15.98
N ARG A 148 -16.31 -17.37 -16.34
CA ARG A 148 -16.84 -16.23 -17.08
C ARG A 148 -17.60 -16.86 -18.24
N ARG A 149 -18.94 -16.75 -18.24
CA ARG A 149 -19.71 -17.05 -19.45
C ARG A 149 -19.03 -16.23 -20.52
N LYS A 150 -18.38 -16.90 -21.49
CA LYS A 150 -17.88 -16.22 -22.69
C LYS A 150 -19.13 -15.59 -23.27
N ILE A 151 -19.23 -14.27 -23.18
CA ILE A 151 -20.26 -13.54 -23.92
C ILE A 151 -19.86 -13.77 -25.37
N CYS A 152 -20.50 -14.74 -26.03
CA CYS A 152 -20.36 -14.91 -27.46
C CYS A 152 -20.86 -13.61 -28.09
N SER A 153 -19.98 -12.90 -28.78
CA SER A 153 -20.30 -11.69 -29.55
C SER A 153 -21.25 -11.96 -30.73
N VAL A 154 -21.68 -13.21 -30.91
CA VAL A 154 -22.52 -13.68 -32.01
C VAL A 154 -23.99 -13.29 -31.81
N ASP A 155 -24.45 -13.14 -30.56
CA ASP A 155 -25.88 -12.88 -30.28
C ASP A 155 -26.30 -11.41 -30.50
N ARG A 156 -25.37 -10.52 -30.89
CA ARG A 156 -25.69 -9.09 -31.08
C ARG A 156 -26.03 -8.71 -32.52
N PHE A 157 -25.81 -9.59 -33.50
CA PHE A 157 -25.88 -9.24 -34.94
C PHE A 157 -26.98 -9.94 -35.73
N LEU A 158 -27.87 -10.69 -35.09
CA LEU A 158 -29.00 -11.32 -35.76
C LEU A 158 -30.32 -10.71 -35.26
N GLN A 159 -30.61 -9.50 -35.72
CA GLN A 159 -31.99 -9.03 -35.87
C GLN A 159 -32.24 -8.90 -37.38
N PRO A 160 -33.10 -9.74 -37.99
CA PRO A 160 -33.61 -9.44 -39.32
C PRO A 160 -34.56 -8.24 -39.20
N GLU A 161 -34.26 -7.16 -39.91
CA GLU A 161 -35.22 -6.08 -40.14
C GLU A 161 -36.23 -6.61 -41.17
N ASP A 162 -37.40 -7.01 -40.69
CA ASP A 162 -38.58 -7.26 -41.51
C ASP A 162 -39.22 -5.91 -41.86
N THR A 163 -39.12 -5.49 -43.12
CA THR A 163 -40.10 -4.79 -44.01
C THR A 163 -39.45 -3.86 -45.02
#